data_AF-U5E5B3-F1
#
_entry.id   AF-U5E5B3-F1
#
_cell.length_a   1.000
_cell.length_b   1.000
_cell.length_c   1.000
_cell.angle_alpha   90.00
_cell.angle_beta   90.00
_cell.angle_gamma   90.00
#
_symmetry.space_group_name_H-M   'P 1'
#
loop_
_entity.id
_entity.type
_entity.pdbx_description
1 polymer ?
#
loop_
_entity_poly.entity_id
_entity_poly.type
_entity_poly.pdbx_seq_one_letter_code
_entity_poly.pdbx_strand_id
1 'polypeptide(L)'
;MSRLPLIAADTADGEQAELLTEVERQLGRVPNLYAAMANSPATLRGYLRLRDSLSRGKLGARTREQLALLIAADNGCEYCVSAHTTRATKMGFTPEAIAATKAARAEDPHAAAVLRFARAVLRTGGRVGDEQLAEARASGVGDTELTEAVGHVALNVLSNYFNHVARPELDFPLAPSTHHEASMTPRWRAADSVTLVEGYLLTGADGQRVSTVRDVRVAFEGGFAHIRVDGTDQVQVVSAPAVALITYRSAA
;
A
#
# COMPACT_ATOMS: atom_id res chain seq x y z
N MET A 1 19.38 -1.31 13.26
CA MET A 1 18.88 -2.47 14.03
C MET A 1 17.37 -2.54 13.97
N SER A 2 16.84 -3.74 13.68
CA SER A 2 15.41 -4.05 13.66
C SER A 2 14.76 -3.78 15.03
N ARG A 3 13.50 -3.33 15.03
CA ARG A 3 12.68 -3.11 16.24
C ARG A 3 12.09 -4.40 16.80
N LEU A 4 12.01 -5.44 15.98
CA LEU A 4 11.70 -6.80 16.42
C LEU A 4 12.94 -7.68 16.26
N PRO A 5 13.18 -8.66 17.14
CA PRO A 5 14.30 -9.60 16.99
C PRO A 5 14.30 -10.25 15.60
N LEU A 6 15.46 -10.47 15.02
CA LEU A 6 15.57 -11.29 13.81
C LEU A 6 15.91 -12.71 14.28
N ILE A 7 14.99 -13.65 14.10
CA ILE A 7 15.22 -15.03 14.50
C ILE A 7 16.26 -15.65 13.55
N ALA A 8 17.38 -16.08 14.11
CA ALA A 8 18.46 -16.77 13.39
C ALA A 8 18.31 -18.29 13.53
N ALA A 9 18.86 -19.05 12.59
CA ALA A 9 18.70 -20.50 12.55
C ALA A 9 19.21 -21.23 13.82
N ASP A 10 20.20 -20.67 14.51
CA ASP A 10 20.79 -21.20 15.74
C ASP A 10 20.02 -20.80 17.01
N THR A 11 19.10 -19.85 16.92
CA THR A 11 18.27 -19.35 18.04
C THR A 11 16.79 -19.69 17.88
N ALA A 12 16.40 -20.24 16.73
CA ALA A 12 15.03 -20.62 16.41
C ALA A 12 14.58 -21.84 17.23
N ASP A 13 13.34 -21.79 17.73
CA ASP A 13 12.65 -23.00 18.16
C ASP A 13 12.33 -23.92 16.96
N GLY A 14 11.82 -25.13 17.24
CA GLY A 14 11.55 -26.11 16.19
C GLY A 14 10.58 -25.60 15.11
N GLU A 15 9.54 -24.88 15.50
CA GLU A 15 8.53 -24.40 14.56
C GLU A 15 9.02 -23.19 13.74
N GLN A 16 9.77 -22.30 14.39
CA GLN A 16 10.46 -21.19 13.72
C GLN A 16 11.45 -21.73 12.69
N ALA A 17 12.27 -22.72 13.05
CA ALA A 17 13.26 -23.32 12.18
C ALA A 17 12.61 -23.95 10.93
N GLU A 18 11.54 -24.74 11.10
CA GLU A 18 10.80 -25.33 9.98
C GLU A 18 10.27 -24.26 9.00
N LEU A 19 9.69 -23.18 9.53
CA LEU A 19 9.17 -22.08 8.70
C LEU A 19 10.27 -21.31 7.98
N LEU A 20 11.41 -21.07 8.63
CA LEU A 20 12.56 -20.37 8.04
C LEU A 20 13.25 -21.24 6.96
N THR A 21 13.36 -22.55 7.17
CA THR A 21 13.84 -23.49 6.14
C THR A 21 12.91 -23.49 4.93
N GLU A 22 11.59 -23.43 5.13
CA GLU A 22 10.65 -23.32 4.00
C GLU A 22 10.83 -22.00 3.22
N VAL A 23 11.10 -20.88 3.91
CA VAL A 23 11.43 -19.60 3.28
C VAL A 23 12.69 -19.73 2.44
N GLU A 24 13.76 -20.29 3.02
CA GLU A 24 15.03 -20.48 2.34
C GLU A 24 14.88 -21.38 1.11
N ARG A 25 14.12 -22.48 1.21
CA ARG A 25 13.81 -23.36 0.08
C ARG A 25 13.10 -22.62 -1.06
N GLN A 26 12.18 -21.71 -0.76
CA GLN A 26 11.43 -20.96 -1.77
C GLN A 26 12.21 -19.79 -2.38
N LEU A 27 13.09 -19.14 -1.62
CA LEU A 27 13.74 -17.88 -2.01
C LEU A 27 15.26 -17.96 -2.16
N GLY A 28 15.87 -19.08 -1.79
CA GLY A 28 17.33 -19.30 -1.74
C GLY A 28 18.05 -18.61 -0.59
N ARG A 29 17.31 -17.90 0.28
CA ARG A 29 17.79 -17.24 1.50
C ARG A 29 16.60 -16.88 2.39
N VAL A 30 16.88 -16.45 3.63
CA VAL A 30 15.87 -15.87 4.53
C VAL A 30 16.01 -14.34 4.55
N PRO A 31 15.11 -13.59 3.89
CA PRO A 31 15.11 -12.13 4.04
C PRO A 31 14.73 -11.68 5.46
N ASN A 32 15.23 -10.52 5.88
CA ASN A 32 15.03 -10.00 7.24
C ASN A 32 13.55 -9.84 7.64
N LEU A 33 12.64 -9.56 6.69
CA LEU A 33 11.19 -9.59 6.92
C LEU A 33 10.72 -10.94 7.50
N TYR A 34 11.17 -12.06 6.94
CA TYR A 34 10.75 -13.40 7.37
C TYR A 34 11.40 -13.77 8.70
N ALA A 35 12.68 -13.44 8.89
CA ALA A 35 13.36 -13.60 10.17
C ALA A 35 12.66 -12.82 11.30
N ALA A 36 12.18 -11.61 11.01
CA ALA A 36 11.39 -10.83 11.97
C ALA A 36 9.98 -11.42 12.17
N MET A 37 9.27 -11.85 11.12
CA MET A 37 7.95 -12.48 11.27
C MET A 37 8.01 -13.80 12.07
N ALA A 38 9.15 -14.49 12.08
CA ALA A 38 9.34 -15.72 12.84
C ALA A 38 9.22 -15.54 14.36
N ASN A 39 9.25 -14.31 14.91
CA ASN A 39 8.84 -14.07 16.30
C ASN A 39 7.42 -14.59 16.60
N SER A 40 6.57 -14.71 15.57
CA SER A 40 5.26 -15.36 15.66
C SER A 40 5.13 -16.40 14.54
N PRO A 41 5.38 -17.70 14.83
CA PRO A 41 5.17 -18.77 13.86
C PRO A 41 3.77 -18.77 13.25
N ALA A 42 2.74 -18.42 14.04
CA ALA A 42 1.37 -18.25 13.55
C ALA A 42 1.27 -17.19 12.44
N THR A 43 1.88 -16.02 12.64
CA THR A 43 1.90 -14.93 11.65
C THR A 43 2.68 -15.32 10.40
N LEU A 44 3.90 -15.83 10.57
CA LEU A 44 4.75 -16.23 9.44
C LEU A 44 4.09 -17.34 8.62
N ARG A 45 3.56 -18.39 9.25
CA ARG A 45 2.86 -19.48 8.56
C ARG A 45 1.64 -18.98 7.79
N GLY A 46 0.81 -18.13 8.41
CA GLY A 46 -0.36 -17.55 7.75
C GLY A 46 0.04 -16.75 6.51
N TYR A 47 1.06 -15.89 6.64
CA TYR A 47 1.60 -15.12 5.52
C TYR A 47 2.11 -16.02 4.39
N LEU A 48 2.90 -17.05 4.71
CA LEU A 48 3.46 -17.97 3.72
C LEU A 48 2.36 -18.77 3.00
N ARG A 49 1.34 -19.25 3.72
CA ARG A 49 0.23 -20.02 3.14
C ARG A 49 -0.64 -19.15 2.24
N LEU A 50 -0.91 -17.90 2.63
CA LEU A 50 -1.64 -16.95 1.78
C LEU A 50 -0.83 -16.63 0.51
N ARG A 51 0.46 -16.31 0.65
CA ARG A 51 1.37 -16.04 -0.47
C ARG A 51 1.42 -17.22 -1.45
N ASP A 52 1.60 -18.42 -0.92
CA ASP A 52 1.70 -19.66 -1.69
C ASP A 52 0.39 -19.95 -2.45
N SER A 53 -0.76 -19.80 -1.79
CA SER A 53 -2.08 -19.99 -2.40
C SER A 53 -2.34 -19.00 -3.54
N LEU A 54 -2.10 -17.70 -3.32
CA LEU A 54 -2.25 -16.67 -4.35
C LEU A 54 -1.24 -16.83 -5.50
N SER A 55 -0.09 -17.48 -5.25
CA SER A 55 0.89 -17.73 -6.30
C SER A 55 0.44 -18.72 -7.37
N ARG A 56 -0.55 -19.55 -7.04
CA ARG A 56 -1.21 -20.52 -7.92
C ARG A 56 -2.53 -20.00 -8.52
N GLY A 57 -2.86 -18.73 -8.28
CA GLY A 57 -4.05 -18.08 -8.82
C GLY A 57 -3.98 -17.81 -10.31
N LYS A 58 -5.03 -17.17 -10.82
CA LYS A 58 -5.20 -16.72 -12.20
C LYS A 58 -4.20 -15.63 -12.58
N LEU A 59 -3.87 -14.73 -11.65
CA LEU A 59 -2.93 -13.64 -11.90
C LEU A 59 -1.50 -14.16 -12.11
N GLY A 60 -0.95 -13.86 -13.29
CA GLY A 60 0.40 -14.26 -13.67
C GLY A 60 1.49 -13.65 -12.79
N ALA A 61 2.67 -14.29 -12.76
CA ALA A 61 3.77 -13.90 -11.89
C ALA A 61 4.21 -12.43 -12.07
N ARG A 62 4.20 -11.91 -13.31
CA ARG A 62 4.53 -10.52 -13.64
C ARG A 62 3.53 -9.54 -13.02
N THR A 63 2.23 -9.77 -13.21
CA THR A 63 1.16 -8.93 -12.62
C THR A 63 1.18 -8.96 -11.10
N ARG A 64 1.42 -10.13 -10.49
CA ARG A 64 1.57 -10.26 -9.03
C ARG A 64 2.73 -9.44 -8.48
N GLU A 65 3.85 -9.40 -9.19
CA GLU A 65 4.99 -8.56 -8.81
C GLU A 65 4.67 -7.07 -8.96
N GLN A 66 3.98 -6.69 -10.04
CA GLN A 66 3.56 -5.31 -10.23
C GLN A 66 2.59 -4.84 -9.15
N LEU A 67 1.65 -5.69 -8.73
CA LEU A 67 0.75 -5.44 -7.61
C LEU A 67 1.55 -5.18 -6.33
N ALA A 68 2.50 -6.07 -6.01
CA ALA A 68 3.31 -5.93 -4.81
C ALA A 68 4.13 -4.63 -4.80
N LEU A 69 4.77 -4.29 -5.93
CA LEU A 69 5.52 -3.04 -6.08
C LEU A 69 4.61 -1.80 -5.98
N LEU A 70 3.45 -1.82 -6.63
CA LEU A 70 2.46 -0.75 -6.57
C LEU A 70 1.97 -0.50 -5.14
N ILE A 71 1.56 -1.57 -4.44
CA ILE A 71 1.01 -1.49 -3.09
C ILE A 71 2.09 -1.05 -2.10
N ALA A 72 3.32 -1.55 -2.25
CA ALA A 72 4.47 -1.10 -1.47
C ALA A 72 4.75 0.41 -1.64
N ALA A 73 4.69 0.92 -2.87
CA ALA A 73 4.89 2.32 -3.16
C ALA A 73 3.76 3.21 -2.61
N ASP A 74 2.50 2.82 -2.80
CA ASP A 74 1.34 3.58 -2.30
C ASP A 74 1.30 3.58 -0.74
N ASN A 75 1.77 2.52 -0.08
CA ASN A 75 1.89 2.48 1.39
C ASN A 75 3.19 3.10 1.94
N GLY A 76 4.12 3.53 1.10
CA GLY A 76 5.43 4.04 1.54
C GLY A 76 6.25 3.01 2.32
N CYS A 77 6.24 1.72 1.93
CA CYS A 77 7.12 0.71 2.52
C CYS A 77 8.46 0.65 1.75
N GLU A 78 9.51 1.34 2.22
CA GLU A 78 10.82 1.36 1.56
C GLU A 78 11.46 -0.03 1.42
N TYR A 79 11.38 -0.86 2.46
CA TYR A 79 11.87 -2.25 2.42
C TYR A 79 11.20 -3.05 1.30
N CYS A 80 9.87 -2.95 1.23
CA CYS A 80 9.06 -3.67 0.27
C CYS A 80 9.30 -3.15 -1.15
N VAL A 81 9.38 -1.82 -1.35
CA VAL A 81 9.71 -1.22 -2.64
C VAL A 81 11.09 -1.68 -3.12
N SER A 82 12.09 -1.75 -2.24
CA SER A 82 13.44 -2.23 -2.57
C SER A 82 13.46 -3.71 -2.94
N ALA A 83 12.78 -4.56 -2.17
CA ALA A 83 12.65 -5.99 -2.46
C ALA A 83 11.94 -6.24 -3.80
N HIS A 84 10.81 -5.57 -4.05
CA HIS A 84 10.01 -5.76 -5.25
C HIS A 84 10.62 -5.08 -6.48
N THR A 85 11.35 -3.98 -6.32
CA THR A 85 12.18 -3.41 -7.41
C THR A 85 13.26 -4.41 -7.82
N THR A 86 13.98 -4.99 -6.86
CA THR A 86 15.01 -6.02 -7.13
C THR A 86 14.43 -7.22 -7.87
N ARG A 87 13.26 -7.71 -7.45
CA ARG A 87 12.59 -8.86 -8.08
C ARG A 87 12.05 -8.51 -9.46
N ALA A 88 11.42 -7.35 -9.64
CA ALA A 88 10.97 -6.86 -10.95
C ALA A 88 12.15 -6.72 -11.94
N THR A 89 13.29 -6.17 -11.52
CA THR A 89 14.50 -6.09 -12.36
C THR A 89 14.97 -7.49 -12.78
N LYS A 90 15.01 -8.46 -11.85
CA LYS A 90 15.35 -9.86 -12.18
C LYS A 90 14.35 -10.52 -13.13
N MET A 91 13.10 -10.06 -13.15
CA MET A 91 12.07 -10.47 -14.10
C MET A 91 12.13 -9.71 -15.44
N GLY A 92 13.13 -8.86 -15.66
CA GLY A 92 13.34 -8.13 -16.91
C GLY A 92 12.49 -6.87 -17.06
N PHE A 93 11.96 -6.29 -15.97
CA PHE A 93 11.34 -4.97 -16.04
C PHE A 93 12.41 -3.89 -16.20
N THR A 94 12.19 -2.95 -17.12
CA THR A 94 13.04 -1.77 -17.25
C THR A 94 12.79 -0.78 -16.09
N PRO A 95 13.72 0.13 -15.79
CA PRO A 95 13.50 1.20 -14.81
C PRO A 95 12.22 2.01 -15.08
N GLU A 96 11.90 2.27 -16.34
CA GLU A 96 10.70 2.99 -16.77
C GLU A 96 9.44 2.17 -16.48
N ALA A 97 9.44 0.87 -16.73
CA ALA A 97 8.33 -0.02 -16.43
C ALA A 97 8.09 -0.15 -14.91
N ILE A 98 9.16 -0.15 -14.10
CA ILE A 98 9.09 -0.13 -12.64
C ILE A 98 8.47 1.19 -12.15
N ALA A 99 8.91 2.33 -12.69
CA ALA A 99 8.33 3.64 -12.37
C ALA A 99 6.86 3.74 -12.79
N ALA A 100 6.52 3.25 -13.98
CA ALA A 100 5.14 3.19 -14.48
C ALA A 100 4.25 2.32 -13.58
N THR A 101 4.77 1.17 -13.12
CA THR A 101 4.05 0.27 -12.21
C THR A 101 3.70 0.97 -10.90
N LYS A 102 4.63 1.74 -10.31
CA LYS A 102 4.38 2.57 -9.13
C LYS A 102 3.33 3.67 -9.39
N ALA A 103 3.04 3.99 -10.65
CA ALA A 103 1.96 4.88 -11.05
C ALA A 103 0.66 4.14 -11.48
N ALA A 104 0.54 2.82 -11.20
CA ALA A 104 -0.54 1.94 -11.65
C ALA A 104 -0.70 1.91 -13.18
N ARG A 105 0.42 1.97 -13.91
CA ARG A 105 0.50 1.84 -15.37
C ARG A 105 1.32 0.60 -15.71
N ALA A 106 0.99 -0.04 -16.83
CA ALA A 106 1.73 -1.17 -17.38
C ALA A 106 1.64 -1.11 -18.91
N GLU A 107 2.58 -1.77 -19.59
CA GLU A 107 2.56 -1.93 -21.04
C GLU A 107 1.40 -2.83 -21.48
N ASP A 108 1.16 -3.92 -20.76
CA ASP A 108 -0.01 -4.77 -20.93
C ASP A 108 -1.28 -4.04 -20.40
N PRO A 109 -2.27 -3.74 -21.27
CA PRO A 109 -3.50 -3.06 -20.87
C PRO A 109 -4.29 -3.83 -19.79
N HIS A 110 -4.27 -5.16 -19.83
CA HIS A 110 -4.97 -6.00 -18.86
C HIS A 110 -4.34 -5.87 -17.47
N ALA A 111 -3.00 -6.04 -17.39
CA ALA A 111 -2.27 -5.78 -16.17
C ALA A 111 -2.49 -4.35 -15.65
N ALA A 112 -2.51 -3.34 -16.53
CA ALA A 112 -2.77 -1.96 -16.13
C ALA A 112 -4.16 -1.79 -15.49
N ALA A 113 -5.19 -2.48 -16.01
CA ALA A 113 -6.53 -2.46 -15.42
C ALA A 113 -6.57 -3.12 -14.03
N VAL A 114 -5.92 -4.28 -13.87
CA VAL A 114 -5.76 -4.95 -12.57
C VAL A 114 -5.06 -4.04 -11.56
N LEU A 115 -3.99 -3.34 -11.96
CA LEU A 115 -3.26 -2.39 -11.12
C LEU A 115 -4.13 -1.20 -10.69
N ARG A 116 -4.92 -0.63 -11.61
CA ARG A 116 -5.84 0.48 -11.29
C ARG A 116 -6.90 0.04 -10.27
N PHE A 117 -7.49 -1.14 -10.47
CA PHE A 117 -8.46 -1.71 -9.53
C PHE A 117 -7.83 -1.96 -8.16
N ALA A 118 -6.68 -2.61 -8.08
CA ALA A 118 -6.00 -2.89 -6.81
C ALA A 118 -5.61 -1.60 -6.06
N ARG A 119 -5.16 -0.57 -6.78
CA ARG A 119 -4.94 0.76 -6.19
C ARG A 119 -6.23 1.35 -5.63
N ALA A 120 -7.35 1.24 -6.34
CA ALA A 120 -8.65 1.71 -5.86
C ALA A 120 -9.02 0.99 -4.55
N VAL A 121 -8.95 -0.34 -4.52
CA VAL A 121 -9.18 -1.16 -3.31
C VAL A 121 -8.29 -0.70 -2.16
N LEU A 122 -6.98 -0.54 -2.38
CA LEU A 122 -6.03 -0.12 -1.35
C LEU A 122 -6.41 1.26 -0.79
N ARG A 123 -6.67 2.21 -1.69
CA ARG A 123 -6.94 3.60 -1.34
C ARG A 123 -8.27 3.75 -0.61
N THR A 124 -9.34 3.11 -1.06
CA THR A 124 -10.67 3.23 -0.43
C THR A 124 -10.89 2.27 0.74
N GLY A 125 -9.90 1.44 1.08
CA GLY A 125 -10.05 0.38 2.07
C GLY A 125 -11.11 -0.64 1.65
N GLY A 126 -11.19 -0.95 0.36
CA GLY A 126 -12.12 -1.92 -0.23
C GLY A 126 -13.50 -1.35 -0.61
N ARG A 127 -13.80 -0.09 -0.31
CA ARG A 127 -15.05 0.58 -0.71
C ARG A 127 -14.98 1.06 -2.16
N VAL A 128 -14.81 0.12 -3.09
CA VAL A 128 -14.79 0.38 -4.53
C VAL A 128 -16.22 0.59 -5.03
N GLY A 129 -16.46 1.65 -5.80
CA GLY A 129 -17.78 1.95 -6.35
C GLY A 129 -18.11 1.11 -7.60
N ASP A 130 -19.40 1.04 -7.95
CA ASP A 130 -19.88 0.24 -9.10
C ASP A 130 -19.24 0.66 -10.42
N GLU A 131 -18.99 1.96 -10.61
CA GLU A 131 -18.34 2.49 -11.82
C GLU A 131 -16.92 1.95 -11.99
N GLN A 132 -16.13 1.92 -10.91
CA GLN A 132 -14.74 1.42 -10.93
C GLN A 132 -14.71 -0.08 -11.20
N LEU A 133 -15.69 -0.81 -10.64
CA LEU A 133 -15.84 -2.25 -10.88
C LEU A 133 -16.25 -2.53 -12.34
N ALA A 134 -17.15 -1.71 -12.90
CA ALA A 134 -17.55 -1.80 -14.29
C ALA A 134 -16.39 -1.45 -15.26
N GLU A 135 -15.59 -0.43 -14.96
CA GLU A 135 -14.41 -0.05 -15.76
C GLU A 135 -13.38 -1.20 -15.83
N ALA A 136 -13.12 -1.85 -14.69
CA ALA A 136 -12.21 -2.99 -14.64
C ALA A 136 -12.71 -4.15 -15.52
N ARG A 137 -14.00 -4.48 -15.43
CA ARG A 137 -14.63 -5.53 -16.26
C ARG A 137 -14.63 -5.18 -17.75
N ALA A 138 -14.93 -3.92 -18.09
CA ALA A 138 -14.87 -3.43 -19.47
C ALA A 138 -13.45 -3.53 -20.06
N SER A 139 -12.44 -3.49 -19.21
CA SER A 139 -11.02 -3.69 -19.58
C SER A 139 -10.60 -5.17 -19.61
N GLY A 140 -11.55 -6.12 -19.44
CA GLY A 140 -11.30 -7.55 -19.50
C GLY A 140 -10.95 -8.22 -18.17
N VAL A 141 -10.94 -7.48 -17.04
CA VAL A 141 -10.63 -8.06 -15.73
C VAL A 141 -11.80 -8.93 -15.24
N GLY A 142 -11.55 -10.23 -15.09
CA GLY A 142 -12.57 -11.19 -14.66
C GLY A 142 -12.80 -11.18 -13.15
N ASP A 143 -13.95 -11.69 -12.70
CA ASP A 143 -14.31 -11.73 -11.27
C ASP A 143 -13.30 -12.50 -10.41
N THR A 144 -12.67 -13.55 -10.96
CA THR A 144 -11.56 -14.26 -10.30
C THR A 144 -10.36 -13.35 -10.06
N GLU A 145 -9.97 -12.54 -11.05
CA GLU A 145 -8.83 -11.63 -10.95
C GLU A 145 -9.14 -10.45 -10.02
N LEU A 146 -10.37 -9.94 -10.04
CA LEU A 146 -10.85 -8.95 -9.07
C LEU A 146 -10.74 -9.48 -7.63
N THR A 147 -11.15 -10.73 -7.42
CA THR A 147 -11.06 -11.40 -6.12
C THR A 147 -9.60 -11.60 -5.69
N GLU A 148 -8.74 -12.09 -6.60
CA GLU A 148 -7.32 -12.29 -6.32
C GLU A 148 -6.58 -10.96 -6.09
N ALA A 149 -6.95 -9.88 -6.79
CA ALA A 149 -6.39 -8.56 -6.57
C ALA A 149 -6.64 -8.06 -5.13
N VAL A 150 -7.84 -8.29 -4.57
CA VAL A 150 -8.12 -8.01 -3.15
C VAL A 150 -7.23 -8.85 -2.24
N GLY A 151 -7.05 -10.14 -2.54
CA GLY A 151 -6.14 -11.02 -1.80
C GLY A 151 -4.68 -10.52 -1.83
N HIS A 152 -4.21 -10.04 -2.98
CA HIS A 152 -2.90 -9.43 -3.12
C HIS A 152 -2.78 -8.10 -2.40
N VAL A 153 -3.83 -7.28 -2.34
CA VAL A 153 -3.87 -6.08 -1.49
C VAL A 153 -3.67 -6.47 -0.03
N ALA A 154 -4.45 -7.42 0.49
CA ALA A 154 -4.33 -7.87 1.87
C ALA A 154 -2.93 -8.44 2.19
N LEU A 155 -2.40 -9.30 1.33
CA LEU A 155 -1.06 -9.90 1.50
C LEU A 155 0.04 -8.83 1.60
N ASN A 156 0.03 -7.86 0.69
CA ASN A 156 1.07 -6.84 0.64
C ASN A 156 0.87 -5.76 1.71
N VAL A 157 -0.37 -5.44 2.07
CA VAL A 157 -0.63 -4.55 3.22
C VAL A 157 -0.07 -5.16 4.51
N LEU A 158 -0.23 -6.47 4.72
CA LEU A 158 0.33 -7.16 5.88
C LEU A 158 1.86 -7.06 5.92
N SER A 159 2.57 -7.36 4.82
CA SER A 159 4.04 -7.23 4.80
C SER A 159 4.51 -5.78 4.92
N ASN A 160 3.81 -4.83 4.30
CA ASN A 160 4.11 -3.40 4.40
C ASN A 160 4.00 -2.91 5.84
N TYR A 161 2.86 -3.14 6.49
CA TYR A 161 2.61 -2.68 7.86
C TYR A 161 3.52 -3.40 8.86
N PHE A 162 3.78 -4.69 8.64
CA PHE A 162 4.76 -5.40 9.44
C PHE A 162 6.15 -4.76 9.33
N ASN A 163 6.61 -4.42 8.13
CA ASN A 163 7.89 -3.72 7.94
C ASN A 163 7.91 -2.32 8.54
N HIS A 164 6.81 -1.58 8.53
CA HIS A 164 6.73 -0.28 9.21
C HIS A 164 6.91 -0.41 10.73
N VAL A 165 6.37 -1.48 11.32
CA VAL A 165 6.50 -1.79 12.75
C VAL A 165 7.90 -2.30 13.06
N ALA A 166 8.34 -3.35 12.36
CA ALA A 166 9.58 -4.07 12.63
C ALA A 166 10.82 -3.29 12.19
N ARG A 167 10.74 -2.47 11.14
CA ARG A 167 11.87 -1.74 10.53
C ARG A 167 13.14 -2.60 10.41
N PRO A 168 13.05 -3.79 9.78
CA PRO A 168 14.23 -4.62 9.61
C PRO A 168 15.28 -3.90 8.76
N GLU A 169 16.54 -4.24 8.98
CA GLU A 169 17.62 -3.72 8.14
C GLU A 169 17.44 -4.18 6.70
N LEU A 170 17.78 -3.30 5.75
CA LEU A 170 17.58 -3.57 4.35
C LEU A 170 18.64 -4.56 3.84
N ASP A 171 18.17 -5.71 3.36
CA ASP A 171 18.96 -6.80 2.78
C ASP A 171 18.73 -6.93 1.27
N PHE A 172 18.40 -5.79 0.64
CA PHE A 172 18.23 -5.59 -0.79
C PHE A 172 18.90 -4.26 -1.18
N PRO A 173 19.31 -4.07 -2.45
CA PRO A 173 19.69 -2.74 -2.93
C PRO A 173 18.57 -1.75 -2.67
N LEU A 174 18.93 -0.59 -2.10
CA LEU A 174 17.97 0.50 -1.90
C LEU A 174 17.39 0.90 -3.25
N ALA A 175 16.07 0.80 -3.38
CA ALA A 175 15.40 1.31 -4.56
C ALA A 175 15.58 2.83 -4.63
N PRO A 176 15.79 3.40 -5.83
CA PRO A 176 15.76 4.85 -6.01
C PRO A 176 14.48 5.41 -5.39
N SER A 177 14.61 6.45 -4.58
CA SER A 177 13.47 7.08 -3.94
C SER A 177 12.51 7.55 -5.02
N THR A 178 11.26 7.09 -4.96
CA THR A 178 10.15 7.78 -5.65
C THR A 178 9.61 8.92 -4.82
N HIS A 179 10.08 9.05 -3.57
CA HIS A 179 10.05 10.30 -2.86
C HIS A 179 11.02 11.23 -3.60
N HIS A 180 10.46 12.10 -4.43
CA HIS A 180 11.04 13.43 -4.49
C HIS A 180 11.30 13.84 -3.05
N GLU A 181 12.56 14.11 -2.74
CA GLU A 181 13.06 14.80 -1.55
C GLU A 181 12.54 16.25 -1.55
N ALA A 182 11.26 16.43 -1.86
CA ALA A 182 10.58 17.62 -1.50
C ALA A 182 10.48 17.50 0.03
N SER A 183 11.35 18.25 0.71
CA SER A 183 10.98 19.03 1.88
C SER A 183 9.60 19.65 1.60
N MET A 184 8.54 18.88 1.72
CA MET A 184 7.18 19.33 1.47
C MET A 184 6.72 19.92 2.79
N THR A 185 7.01 21.20 3.00
CA THR A 185 6.04 22.02 3.71
C THR A 185 4.68 21.73 3.05
N PRO A 186 3.71 21.13 3.76
CA PRO A 186 2.46 20.72 3.14
C PRO A 186 1.86 21.93 2.43
N ARG A 187 1.57 21.83 1.13
CA ARG A 187 1.03 22.95 0.37
C ARG A 187 -0.44 23.14 0.75
N TRP A 188 -0.66 23.86 1.84
CA TRP A 188 -1.99 24.20 2.33
C TRP A 188 -2.73 25.06 1.31
N ARG A 189 -3.96 24.67 1.00
CA ARG A 189 -4.88 25.41 0.14
C ARG A 189 -6.15 25.71 0.92
N ALA A 190 -6.63 26.95 0.83
CA ALA A 190 -7.93 27.30 1.39
C ALA A 190 -9.06 26.67 0.56
N ALA A 191 -10.07 26.16 1.23
CA ALA A 191 -11.26 25.55 0.66
C ALA A 191 -12.50 25.98 1.44
N ASP A 192 -13.60 26.16 0.73
CA ASP A 192 -14.91 26.46 1.31
C ASP A 192 -15.45 25.28 2.09
N SER A 193 -15.22 24.07 1.61
CA SER A 193 -15.64 22.86 2.31
C SER A 193 -14.85 21.61 1.93
N VAL A 194 -14.81 20.67 2.87
CA VAL A 194 -14.42 19.27 2.63
C VAL A 194 -15.56 18.38 3.08
N THR A 195 -16.03 17.52 2.18
CA THR A 195 -17.00 16.47 2.45
C THR A 195 -16.30 15.12 2.40
N LEU A 196 -16.53 14.28 3.41
CA LEU A 196 -16.05 12.92 3.46
C LEU A 196 -17.09 11.94 2.91
N VAL A 197 -16.62 10.76 2.48
CA VAL A 197 -17.48 9.64 2.12
C VAL A 197 -18.29 9.18 3.35
N GLU A 198 -19.45 8.57 3.10
CA GLU A 198 -20.36 8.14 4.17
C GLU A 198 -19.66 7.23 5.20
N GLY A 199 -19.93 7.47 6.49
CA GLY A 199 -19.31 6.76 7.61
C GLY A 199 -18.00 7.38 8.13
N TYR A 200 -17.43 8.37 7.43
CA TYR A 200 -16.30 9.15 7.92
C TYR A 200 -16.76 10.50 8.47
N LEU A 201 -16.18 10.92 9.59
CA LEU A 201 -16.56 12.13 10.29
C LEU A 201 -15.32 12.94 10.68
N LEU A 202 -15.44 14.25 10.51
CA LEU A 202 -14.54 15.27 11.01
C LEU A 202 -15.20 15.99 12.17
N THR A 203 -14.40 16.63 13.01
CA THR A 203 -14.83 17.53 14.08
C THR A 203 -14.95 18.94 13.50
N GLY A 204 -16.14 19.53 13.57
CA GLY A 204 -16.39 20.93 13.22
C GLY A 204 -15.80 21.90 14.25
N ALA A 205 -15.83 23.20 13.95
CA ALA A 205 -15.36 24.24 14.86
C ALA A 205 -16.15 24.29 16.19
N ASP A 206 -17.40 23.82 16.18
CA ASP A 206 -18.28 23.66 17.33
C ASP A 206 -18.05 22.36 18.12
N GLY A 207 -17.06 21.55 17.73
CA GLY A 207 -16.76 20.25 18.33
C GLY A 207 -17.68 19.11 17.87
N GLN A 208 -18.66 19.37 17.00
CA GLN A 208 -19.58 18.32 16.52
C GLN A 208 -18.92 17.44 15.47
N ARG A 209 -19.31 16.16 15.45
CA ARG A 209 -18.82 15.18 14.48
C ARG A 209 -19.71 15.23 13.23
N VAL A 210 -19.18 15.72 12.12
CA VAL A 210 -19.91 15.95 10.86
C VAL A 210 -19.14 15.39 9.66
N SER A 211 -19.86 14.96 8.62
CA SER A 211 -19.25 14.47 7.38
C SER A 211 -18.76 15.60 6.45
N THR A 212 -19.24 16.83 6.66
CA THR A 212 -18.79 18.01 5.91
C THR A 212 -18.39 19.12 6.87
N VAL A 213 -17.17 19.64 6.69
CA VAL A 213 -16.67 20.82 7.38
C VAL A 213 -16.48 21.96 6.39
N ARG A 214 -16.66 23.20 6.86
CA ARG A 214 -16.53 24.42 6.06
C ARG A 214 -15.35 25.25 6.54
N ASP A 215 -14.93 26.20 5.70
CA ASP A 215 -13.87 27.16 5.99
C ASP A 215 -12.59 26.45 6.44
N VAL A 216 -12.00 25.69 5.54
CA VAL A 216 -10.89 24.80 5.87
C VAL A 216 -9.65 25.10 5.06
N ARG A 217 -8.51 24.68 5.58
CA ARG A 217 -7.30 24.50 4.80
C ARG A 217 -7.01 23.02 4.63
N VAL A 218 -6.66 22.64 3.41
CA VAL A 218 -6.34 21.25 3.08
C VAL A 218 -4.93 21.16 2.55
N ALA A 219 -4.19 20.16 3.00
CA ALA A 219 -2.94 19.72 2.40
C ALA A 219 -2.99 18.20 2.16
N PHE A 220 -2.22 17.73 1.18
CA PHE A 220 -2.10 16.31 0.90
C PHE A 220 -0.65 15.87 1.05
N GLU A 221 -0.45 14.79 1.80
CA GLU A 221 0.87 14.22 2.06
C GLU A 221 0.74 12.71 2.20
N GLY A 222 1.59 11.94 1.49
CA GLY A 222 1.67 10.49 1.66
C GLY A 222 0.35 9.72 1.47
N GLY A 223 -0.60 10.23 0.67
CA GLY A 223 -1.91 9.60 0.49
C GLY A 223 -2.95 9.96 1.56
N PHE A 224 -2.65 10.91 2.43
CA PHE A 224 -3.56 11.46 3.44
C PHE A 224 -3.98 12.88 3.09
N ALA A 225 -5.20 13.24 3.47
CA ALA A 225 -5.69 14.61 3.48
C ALA A 225 -5.58 15.16 4.92
N HIS A 226 -4.83 16.23 5.07
CA HIS A 226 -4.71 17.01 6.30
C HIS A 226 -5.68 18.17 6.19
N ILE A 227 -6.66 18.22 7.09
CA ILE A 227 -7.77 19.18 7.05
C ILE A 227 -7.74 19.96 8.35
N ARG A 228 -7.55 21.29 8.25
CA ARG A 228 -7.64 22.21 9.38
C ARG A 228 -8.88 23.07 9.21
N VAL A 229 -9.78 23.05 10.19
CA VAL A 229 -10.92 23.98 10.22
C VAL A 229 -10.43 25.34 10.70
N ASP A 230 -10.72 26.40 9.96
CA ASP A 230 -10.32 27.76 10.36
C ASP A 230 -10.93 28.10 11.73
N GLY A 231 -10.17 28.81 12.56
CA GLY A 231 -10.54 29.06 13.96
C GLY A 231 -10.23 27.91 14.93
N THR A 232 -9.66 26.81 14.44
CA THR A 232 -9.15 25.71 15.27
C THR A 232 -7.65 25.52 15.06
N ASP A 233 -6.95 25.10 16.12
CA ASP A 233 -5.54 24.71 16.06
C ASP A 233 -5.34 23.21 15.76
N GLN A 234 -6.43 22.49 15.51
CA GLN A 234 -6.41 21.05 15.28
C GLN A 234 -6.33 20.73 13.79
N VAL A 235 -5.36 19.88 13.42
CA VAL A 235 -5.27 19.28 12.10
C VAL A 235 -5.84 17.87 12.17
N GLN A 236 -6.89 17.62 11.39
CA GLN A 236 -7.52 16.32 11.26
C GLN A 236 -6.93 15.59 10.06
N VAL A 237 -6.61 14.32 10.22
CA VAL A 237 -5.98 13.51 9.17
C VAL A 237 -6.91 12.39 8.79
N VAL A 238 -7.25 12.32 7.51
CA VAL A 238 -8.00 11.22 6.92
C VAL A 238 -7.23 10.65 5.75
N SER A 239 -7.48 9.40 5.38
CA SER A 239 -6.97 8.91 4.09
C SER A 239 -7.53 9.80 2.98
N ALA A 240 -6.71 10.20 2.01
CA ALA A 240 -7.17 11.01 0.88
C ALA A 240 -8.43 10.43 0.19
N PRO A 241 -8.59 9.10 0.09
CA PRO A 241 -9.78 8.48 -0.49
C PRO A 241 -11.03 8.55 0.40
N ALA A 242 -10.90 8.90 1.68
CA ALA A 242 -12.05 9.22 2.51
C ALA A 242 -12.65 10.60 2.19
N VAL A 243 -11.95 11.44 1.42
CA VAL A 243 -12.46 12.73 0.97
C VAL A 243 -13.31 12.54 -0.28
N ALA A 244 -14.62 12.79 -0.17
CA ALA A 244 -15.56 12.72 -1.28
C ALA A 244 -15.50 13.95 -2.19
N LEU A 245 -15.39 15.15 -1.60
CA LEU A 245 -15.39 16.41 -2.33
C LEU A 245 -14.60 17.48 -1.59
N ILE A 246 -13.82 18.27 -2.33
CA ILE A 246 -13.25 19.53 -1.84
C ILE A 246 -13.73 20.66 -2.75
N THR A 247 -14.40 21.64 -2.16
CA THR A 247 -14.74 22.88 -2.85
C THR A 247 -13.67 23.91 -2.51
N TYR A 248 -12.73 24.16 -3.42
CA TYR A 248 -11.70 25.17 -3.20
C TYR A 248 -12.28 26.59 -3.34
N ARG A 249 -11.78 27.52 -2.52
CA ARG A 249 -12.10 28.94 -2.69
C ARG A 249 -11.66 29.39 -4.07
N SER A 250 -12.54 30.06 -4.80
CA SER A 250 -12.16 30.74 -6.04
C SER A 250 -11.09 31.79 -5.72
N ALA A 251 -10.04 31.84 -6.55
CA ALA A 251 -9.15 32.98 -6.51
C ALA A 251 -9.94 34.19 -7.02
N ALA A 252 -10.13 35.19 -6.15
CA ALA A 252 -10.57 36.51 -6.56
C ALA A 252 -9.45 37.22 -7.34
#